data_AF-A0A0Q4ZBG6-F1
#
_entry.id   AF-A0A0Q4ZBG6-F1
#
_cell.length_a   1.000
_cell.length_b   1.000
_cell.length_c   1.000
_cell.angle_alpha   90.00
_cell.angle_beta   90.00
_cell.angle_gamma   90.00
#
_symmetry.space_group_name_H-M   'P 1'
#
loop_
_entity.id
_entity.type
_entity.pdbx_description
1 polymer ?
#
loop_
_entity_poly.entity_id
_entity_poly.type
_entity_poly.pdbx_seq_one_letter_code
_entity_poly.pdbx_strand_id
1 'polypeptide(L)' 'MSDEEITFERIRERAHEIWERNHRPEGFEVEFWLMAERELRAERTRNESKTAAREPERSAAS' A
#
# COMPACT_ATOMS: atom_id res chain seq x y z
N MET A 1 3.17 4.11 -16.69
CA MET A 1 3.53 3.01 -15.77
C MET A 1 2.65 3.18 -14.57
N SER A 2 1.88 2.15 -14.24
CA SER A 2 0.81 2.25 -13.25
C SER A 2 1.40 2.55 -11.88
N ASP A 3 1.06 3.72 -11.32
CA ASP A 3 1.35 4.13 -9.93
C ASP A 3 0.77 3.15 -8.87
N GLU A 4 0.04 2.13 -9.33
CA GLU A 4 -0.78 1.21 -8.53
C GLU A 4 -0.19 -0.21 -8.41
N GLU A 5 1.01 -0.43 -8.96
CA GLU A 5 1.76 -1.68 -8.76
C GLU A 5 2.60 -1.60 -7.47
N ILE A 6 2.55 -2.63 -6.64
CA ILE A 6 3.38 -2.73 -5.44
C ILE A 6 4.80 -3.09 -5.88
N THR A 7 5.61 -2.07 -6.13
CA THR A 7 7.01 -2.24 -6.55
C THR A 7 7.93 -2.45 -5.35
N PHE A 8 9.10 -3.04 -5.60
CA PHE A 8 10.15 -3.20 -4.59
C PHE A 8 10.57 -1.85 -3.98
N GLU A 9 10.67 -0.80 -4.80
CA GLU A 9 11.01 0.56 -4.33
C GLU A 9 9.95 1.09 -3.37
N ARG A 10 8.66 0.87 -3.67
CA ARG A 10 7.58 1.29 -2.79
C ARG A 10 7.58 0.54 -1.46
N ILE A 11 7.85 -0.76 -1.48
CA ILE A 11 7.98 -1.56 -0.26
C ILE A 11 9.18 -1.06 0.56
N ARG A 12 10.32 -0.76 -0.08
CA ARG A 12 11.51 -0.22 0.58
C ARG A 12 11.23 1.11 1.26
N GLU A 13 10.61 2.05 0.56
CA GLU A 13 10.23 3.35 1.12
C GLU A 13 9.35 3.18 2.35
N ARG A 14 8.27 2.38 2.23
CA ARG A 14 7.35 2.15 3.33
C ARG A 14 8.04 1.44 4.51
N ALA A 15 8.90 0.46 4.25
CA ALA A 15 9.67 -0.22 5.30
C ALA A 15 10.59 0.76 6.04
N HIS A 16 11.23 1.69 5.31
CA HIS A 16 12.07 2.73 5.90
C HIS A 16 11.27 3.69 6.78
N GLU A 17 10.11 4.15 6.31
CA GLU A 17 9.21 5.00 7.12
C GLU A 17 8.81 4.31 8.43
N ILE A 18 8.46 3.02 8.38
CA ILE A 18 8.11 2.25 9.57
C ILE A 18 9.33 2.12 10.49
N TRP A 19 10.52 1.78 9.96
CA TRP A 19 11.75 1.67 10.73
C TRP A 19 12.13 2.98 11.43
N GLU A 20 12.03 4.12 10.74
CA GLU A 20 12.29 5.44 11.31
C GLU A 20 11.31 5.81 12.43
N ARG A 21 10.01 5.55 12.23
CA ARG A 21 8.99 5.76 13.27
C ARG A 21 9.22 4.91 14.52
N ASN A 22 9.84 3.74 14.35
CA ASN A 22 10.16 2.82 15.45
C ASN A 22 11.53 3.12 16.11
N HIS A 23 12.16 4.26 15.83
CA HIS A 23 13.47 4.66 16.36
C HIS A 23 14.63 3.79 15.88
N ARG A 24 14.51 3.24 14.67
CA ARG A 24 15.59 2.54 13.97
C ARG A 24 16.18 1.36 14.76
N PRO A 25 15.37 0.41 15.25
CA PRO A 25 15.90 -0.75 15.94
C PRO A 25 16.66 -1.64 14.95
N GLU A 26 17.74 -2.25 15.43
CA GLU A 26 18.55 -3.19 14.65
C GLU A 26 17.96 -4.60 14.71
N GLY A 27 18.07 -5.36 13.63
CA GLY A 27 17.66 -6.78 13.59
C GLY A 27 16.17 -7.01 13.32
N PHE A 28 15.42 -5.96 12.99
CA PHE A 28 13.98 -6.03 12.65
C PHE A 28 13.69 -5.64 11.19
N GLU A 29 14.72 -5.56 10.35
CA GLU A 29 14.63 -5.08 8.97
C GLU A 29 13.65 -5.94 8.14
N VAL A 30 13.72 -7.27 8.30
CA VAL A 30 12.82 -8.22 7.61
C VAL A 30 11.37 -8.01 8.05
N GLU A 31 11.13 -7.81 9.35
CA GLU A 31 9.77 -7.58 9.88
C GLU A 31 9.17 -6.28 9.32
N PHE A 32 9.96 -5.22 9.23
CA PHE A 32 9.50 -3.96 8.62
C PHE A 32 9.24 -4.09 7.12
N TRP A 33 10.04 -4.87 6.41
CA TRP A 33 9.80 -5.21 5.00
C TRP A 33 8.47 -5.96 4.82
N LEU A 34 8.20 -6.98 5.64
CA LEU A 34 6.96 -7.76 5.59
C LEU A 34 5.74 -6.92 5.99
N MET A 35 5.87 -6.05 6.99
CA MET A 35 4.82 -5.09 7.35
C MET A 35 4.51 -4.13 6.21
N ALA A 36 5.54 -3.54 5.60
CA ALA A 36 5.38 -2.61 4.47
C ALA A 36 4.64 -3.26 3.30
N GLU A 37 5.02 -4.49 2.94
CA GLU A 37 4.34 -5.23 1.88
C GLU A 37 2.85 -5.47 2.22
N ARG A 38 2.54 -5.87 3.45
CA ARG A 38 1.14 -6.07 3.91
C ARG A 38 0.33 -4.78 3.88
N GLU A 39 0.90 -3.66 4.34
CA GLU A 39 0.22 -2.37 4.32
C GLU A 39 -0.11 -1.92 2.89
N LEU A 40 0.86 -2.00 1.98
CA LEU A 40 0.68 -1.63 0.57
C LEU A 40 -0.37 -2.52 -0.11
N ARG A 41 -0.38 -3.83 0.17
CA ARG A 41 -1.44 -4.74 -0.32
C ARG A 41 -2.82 -4.33 0.19
N ALA A 42 -2.94 -4.03 1.48
CA ALA A 42 -4.21 -3.61 2.07
C ALA A 42 -4.70 -2.26 1.51
N GLU A 43 -3.79 -1.32 1.25
CA GLU A 43 -4.09 -0.04 0.62
C GLU A 43 -4.63 -0.24 -0.80
N ARG A 44 -4.00 -1.10 -1.60
CA ARG A 44 -4.46 -1.42 -2.95
C ARG A 44 -5.86 -2.03 -2.95
N THR A 45 -6.12 -3.03 -2.11
CA THR A 45 -7.46 -3.63 -1.98
C THR A 45 -8.51 -2.61 -1.56
N ARG A 46 -8.18 -1.68 -0.66
CA ARG A 46 -9.09 -0.58 -0.29
C ARG A 46 -9.33 0.38 -1.46
N ASN A 47 -8.30 0.68 -2.27
CA ASN A 47 -8.45 1.54 -3.44
C ASN A 47 -9.35 0.89 -4.51
N GLU A 48 -9.11 -0.38 -4.83
CA GLU A 48 -9.95 -1.16 -5.73
C GLU A 48 -11.42 -1.19 -5.28
N SER A 49 -11.65 -1.40 -3.98
CA SER A 49 -13.00 -1.39 -3.39
C SER A 49 -13.67 -0.01 -3.49
N LYS A 50 -12.92 1.09 -3.28
CA LYS A 50 -13.43 2.46 -3.43
C LYS A 50 -13.75 2.82 -4.87
N THR A 51 -12.94 2.36 -5.82
CA THR A 51 -13.17 2.55 -7.26
C THR A 51 -14.43 1.78 -7.69
N ALA A 52 -14.55 0.51 -7.28
CA ALA A 52 -15.73 -0.31 -7.57
C ALA A 52 -17.04 0.27 -6.98
N ALA A 53 -16.99 0.84 -5.77
CA ALA A 53 -18.15 1.47 -5.13
C ALA A 53 -18.57 2.80 -5.78
N ARG A 54 -17.68 3.46 -6.54
CA ARG A 54 -17.95 4.73 -7.24
C ARG A 54 -18.56 4.53 -8.63
N GLU A 55 -18.57 3.30 -9.15
CA GLU A 55 -19.02 2.96 -10.50
C GLU A 55 -20.45 2.37 -10.67
N PRO A 56 -21.42 2.52 -9.74
CA PRO A 56 -22.83 2.24 -10.06
C PRO A 56 -23.65 3.49 -10.45
N GLU A 57 -23.19 4.72 -10.20
CA GLU A 57 -24.03 5.92 -10.41
C GLU A 57 -23.90 6.58 -11.79
N ARG A 58 -22.88 6.26 -12.59
CA ARG A 58 -22.68 6.90 -13.90
C ARG A 58 -23.42 6.22 -15.07
N SER A 59 -24.06 5.09 -14.83
CA SER A 59 -24.73 4.26 -15.86
C SER A 59 -26.26 4.26 -15.77
N ALA A 60 -26.86 4.99 -14.81
CA ALA A 60 -28.31 5.09 -14.64
C ALA A 60 -28.95 6.33 -15.33
N ALA A 61 -28.17 7.07 -16.14
CA ALA A 61 -28.67 8.20 -16.92
C ALA A 61 -28.43 7.95 -18.41
N SER A 62 -29.29 7.15 -19.04
CA SER A 62 -29.50 7.12 -20.50
C SER A 62 -30.93 6.68 -20.79
#